data_AF-A0AAE9YC37-F1
#
_entry.id   AF-A0AAE9YC37-F1
#
_cell.length_a   1.000
_cell.length_b   1.000
_cell.length_c   1.000
_cell.angle_alpha   90.00
_cell.angle_beta   90.00
_cell.angle_gamma   90.00
#
_symmetry.space_group_name_H-M   'P 1'
#
loop_
_entity.id
_entity.type
_entity.pdbx_description
1 polymer ?
#
loop_
_entity_poly.entity_id
_entity_poly.type
_entity_poly.pdbx_seq_one_letter_code
_entity_poly.pdbx_strand_id
1 'polypeptide(L)'
;MSPDDRPGDAAPDGFHAPRQSGAARRRRKKQRAAAAADPTGPRAPRNRSSGPHKERVPDARRVARDALVRIEEDGAYANLALGSILERSALDARDRGLATELVYGTTRMRRACDWLVDRFVTGGRTLDVATRATLRLGAYQVVFLAQPPHAAVGTAVDVAPTRSRGLVNAVLRKVAADHAEHGRRFPDRATALSYPDWVVARLDADLGEERATAALEAMSTASAPDVRDDGYTQDRASQWVAALVEAAPGERVLDACAAPGGKATALAGAGAYVAAADVRPARARLVADNATRTETAERVGAVVADGTRPPFPAAAFDRVLVDAPCSGLGVLHRRPDARWRVEPDAVDRLAALQLDLVLAAADLVRPGGLLVVSVCTLTAAETTGVDEEVAARRPDLAPLPPPGDPWVPWGRGALLLPQAAGTDGMALHRYRLPA
;
A
#
# COMPACT_ATOMS: atom_id res chain seq x y z
N MET A 1 -2.16 -10.23 68.81
CA MET A 1 -1.77 -11.51 69.43
C MET A 1 -1.34 -12.45 68.31
N SER A 2 -0.02 -12.49 68.07
CA SER A 2 0.72 -13.66 67.54
C SER A 2 0.53 -14.86 68.50
N PRO A 3 0.99 -16.10 68.23
CA PRO A 3 2.12 -16.53 67.37
C PRO A 3 1.79 -17.84 66.58
N ASP A 4 2.63 -18.55 65.83
CA ASP A 4 4.05 -18.85 65.97
C ASP A 4 4.70 -19.28 64.65
N ASP A 5 5.94 -18.83 64.51
CA ASP A 5 6.96 -19.23 63.56
C ASP A 5 7.41 -20.69 63.75
N ARG A 6 7.94 -21.31 62.69
CA ARG A 6 8.91 -22.40 62.82
C ARG A 6 10.08 -22.22 61.84
N PRO A 7 11.34 -22.39 62.29
CA PRO A 7 12.56 -22.25 61.49
C PRO A 7 13.14 -23.59 60.98
N GLY A 8 13.98 -23.51 59.94
CA GLY A 8 15.37 -24.03 59.90
C GLY A 8 15.69 -25.53 59.90
N ASP A 9 16.35 -25.96 58.82
CA ASP A 9 17.49 -26.91 58.68
C ASP A 9 17.53 -28.28 59.40
N ALA A 10 17.82 -29.34 58.63
CA ALA A 10 19.07 -30.14 58.70
C ALA A 10 18.92 -31.52 58.02
N ALA A 11 19.96 -31.90 57.26
CA ALA A 11 20.20 -33.25 56.73
C ALA A 11 20.54 -34.27 57.85
N PRO A 12 20.59 -35.57 57.52
CA PRO A 12 21.87 -36.24 57.74
C PRO A 12 22.30 -37.28 56.69
N ASP A 13 23.59 -37.56 56.79
CA ASP A 13 24.47 -38.45 56.04
C ASP A 13 24.08 -39.93 55.99
N GLY A 14 24.63 -40.62 54.98
CA GLY A 14 24.63 -42.08 54.88
C GLY A 14 25.71 -42.60 53.94
N PHE A 15 26.93 -42.72 54.47
CA PHE A 15 28.10 -43.40 53.88
C PHE A 15 27.84 -44.88 53.55
N HIS A 16 28.32 -45.37 52.39
CA HIS A 16 29.08 -46.63 52.29
C HIS A 16 29.80 -46.80 50.93
N ALA A 17 31.13 -46.83 50.99
CA ALA A 17 32.03 -47.56 50.10
C ALA A 17 32.66 -48.70 50.95
N PRO A 18 33.62 -49.56 50.50
CA PRO A 18 34.36 -49.60 49.22
C PRO A 18 34.71 -51.02 48.69
N ARG A 19 35.50 -51.08 47.59
CA ARG A 19 36.61 -52.02 47.22
C ARG A 19 36.58 -52.32 45.71
N GLN A 20 37.65 -52.61 44.95
CA GLN A 20 39.10 -52.32 44.88
C GLN A 20 39.67 -53.28 43.77
N SER A 21 40.88 -52.97 43.26
CA SER A 21 41.75 -53.74 42.33
C SER A 21 41.40 -53.64 40.83
N GLY A 22 42.28 -53.28 39.87
CA GLY A 22 43.73 -53.48 39.69
C GLY A 22 43.92 -54.57 38.61
N ALA A 23 44.77 -54.54 37.58
CA ALA A 23 45.95 -53.79 37.18
C ALA A 23 46.36 -54.18 35.72
N ALA A 24 47.48 -53.60 35.24
CA ALA A 24 48.32 -54.00 34.08
C ALA A 24 47.91 -53.40 32.70
N ARG A 25 48.81 -52.93 31.82
CA ARG A 25 50.23 -53.27 31.61
C ARG A 25 50.96 -52.19 30.77
N ARG A 26 52.29 -52.16 30.96
CA ARG A 26 53.31 -51.21 30.52
C ARG A 26 53.68 -51.21 29.01
N ARG A 27 54.12 -50.03 28.54
CA ARG A 27 55.33 -49.66 27.74
C ARG A 27 55.80 -50.53 26.55
N ARG A 28 56.05 -49.88 25.40
CA ARG A 28 57.25 -49.99 24.50
C ARG A 28 57.25 -48.79 23.52
N LYS A 29 58.09 -47.74 23.70
CA LYS A 29 59.49 -47.50 23.22
C LYS A 29 59.56 -47.41 21.68
N LYS A 30 59.53 -46.23 21.04
CA LYS A 30 60.63 -45.28 20.68
C LYS A 30 61.93 -45.96 20.20
N GLN A 31 62.23 -45.86 18.89
CA GLN A 31 63.52 -45.45 18.27
C GLN A 31 63.79 -46.02 16.86
N ARG A 32 64.00 -45.10 15.90
CA ARG A 32 64.95 -45.08 14.74
C ARG A 32 64.51 -43.85 13.91
N ALA A 33 65.19 -42.68 13.84
CA ALA A 33 66.56 -42.35 13.41
C ALA A 33 66.90 -43.06 12.08
N ALA A 34 67.31 -42.42 10.99
CA ALA A 34 67.62 -41.02 10.65
C ALA A 34 67.75 -40.93 9.12
N ALA A 35 67.48 -39.76 8.52
CA ALA A 35 68.21 -39.25 7.35
C ALA A 35 67.76 -37.81 7.08
N ALA A 36 68.71 -36.89 7.17
CA ALA A 36 68.56 -35.46 6.91
C ALA A 36 68.77 -35.16 5.42
N ALA A 37 68.03 -34.19 4.89
CA ALA A 37 68.46 -33.28 3.82
C ALA A 37 67.69 -31.95 3.97
N ASP A 38 68.42 -30.87 3.69
CA ASP A 38 68.28 -29.48 4.15
C ASP A 38 67.11 -28.69 3.50
N PRO A 39 66.71 -27.52 4.08
CA PRO A 39 65.50 -26.76 3.78
C PRO A 39 65.78 -25.58 2.85
N THR A 40 64.88 -25.29 1.90
CA THR A 40 64.49 -23.93 1.52
C THR A 40 63.37 -24.03 0.48
N GLY A 41 62.15 -23.70 0.88
CA GLY A 41 61.03 -23.53 -0.02
C GLY A 41 59.90 -22.80 0.71
N PRO A 42 59.29 -21.75 0.15
CA PRO A 42 58.30 -20.94 0.84
C PRO A 42 57.06 -21.79 1.16
N ARG A 43 56.69 -21.87 2.45
CA ARG A 43 55.46 -22.52 2.90
C ARG A 43 54.24 -21.76 2.38
N ALA A 44 53.57 -22.33 1.39
CA ALA A 44 52.24 -21.89 0.99
C ALA A 44 51.25 -21.98 2.18
N PRO A 45 50.35 -21.00 2.37
CA PRO A 45 49.41 -21.02 3.47
C PRO A 45 48.42 -22.19 3.28
N ARG A 46 48.22 -22.96 4.35
CA ARG A 46 47.22 -24.03 4.41
C ARG A 46 45.82 -23.41 4.26
N ASN A 47 45.26 -23.55 3.07
CA ASN A 47 43.89 -23.18 2.76
C ASN A 47 42.94 -24.01 3.63
N ARG A 48 42.42 -23.42 4.71
CA ARG A 48 41.21 -23.92 5.35
C ARG A 48 40.09 -23.66 4.35
N SER A 49 39.67 -24.72 3.65
CA SER A 49 38.53 -24.68 2.75
C SER A 49 37.29 -24.20 3.49
N SER A 50 37.03 -22.89 3.43
CA SER A 50 35.69 -22.34 3.55
C SER A 50 34.87 -23.01 2.46
N GLY A 51 33.91 -23.86 2.86
CA GLY A 51 32.94 -24.42 1.93
C GLY A 51 32.26 -23.30 1.14
N PRO A 52 31.73 -23.60 -0.06
CA PRO A 52 31.15 -22.58 -0.91
C PRO A 52 30.05 -21.87 -0.13
N HIS A 53 30.16 -20.55 0.00
CA HIS A 53 29.02 -19.71 0.34
C HIS A 53 27.98 -20.01 -0.74
N LYS A 54 27.00 -20.89 -0.45
CA LYS A 54 25.80 -21.00 -1.27
C LYS A 54 25.23 -19.59 -1.32
N GLU A 55 25.28 -18.96 -2.49
CA GLU A 55 24.44 -17.79 -2.75
C GLU A 55 23.04 -18.17 -2.32
N ARG A 56 22.57 -17.57 -1.23
CA ARG A 56 21.22 -17.83 -0.74
C ARG A 56 20.30 -17.26 -1.80
N VAL A 57 19.63 -18.15 -2.53
CA VAL A 57 18.55 -17.81 -3.45
C VAL A 57 17.67 -16.76 -2.75
N PRO A 58 17.39 -15.62 -3.39
CA PRO A 58 16.53 -14.60 -2.79
C PRO A 58 15.20 -15.24 -2.39
N ASP A 59 14.79 -15.02 -1.15
CA ASP A 59 13.52 -15.52 -0.61
C ASP A 59 12.49 -14.39 -0.73
N ALA A 60 11.32 -14.68 -1.31
CA ALA A 60 10.19 -13.75 -1.39
C ALA A 60 9.89 -13.06 -0.05
N ARG A 61 10.05 -13.76 1.08
CA ARG A 61 9.82 -13.21 2.43
C ARG A 61 10.91 -12.27 2.88
N ARG A 62 12.16 -12.50 2.46
CA ARG A 62 13.27 -11.57 2.71
C ARG A 62 13.05 -10.28 1.93
N VAL A 63 12.71 -10.40 0.64
CA VAL A 63 12.37 -9.26 -0.21
C VAL A 63 11.18 -8.48 0.37
N ALA A 64 10.13 -9.18 0.81
CA ALA A 64 8.98 -8.53 1.43
C ALA A 64 9.34 -7.81 2.74
N ARG A 65 10.14 -8.44 3.61
CA ARG A 65 10.65 -7.81 4.84
C ARG A 65 11.46 -6.56 4.53
N ASP A 66 12.37 -6.62 3.56
CA ASP A 66 13.23 -5.49 3.19
C ASP A 66 12.40 -4.32 2.62
N ALA A 67 11.38 -4.63 1.80
CA ALA A 67 10.45 -3.64 1.30
C ALA A 67 9.62 -2.99 2.41
N LEU A 68 9.09 -3.78 3.37
CA LEU A 68 8.34 -3.28 4.52
C LEU A 68 9.20 -2.39 5.43
N VAL A 69 10.46 -2.76 5.67
CA VAL A 69 11.41 -1.90 6.40
C VAL A 69 11.58 -0.58 5.69
N ARG A 70 11.77 -0.60 4.37
CA ARG A 70 11.94 0.62 3.58
C ARG A 70 10.71 1.52 3.58
N ILE A 71 9.51 0.94 3.55
CA ILE A 71 8.25 1.70 3.64
C ILE A 71 8.17 2.45 4.96
N GLU A 72 8.61 1.83 6.07
CA GLU A 72 8.57 2.42 7.40
C GLU A 72 9.71 3.42 7.66
N GLU A 73 10.94 3.15 7.19
CA GLU A 73 12.11 4.01 7.43
C GLU A 73 12.16 5.21 6.47
N ASP A 74 11.94 4.99 5.17
CA ASP A 74 12.07 6.03 4.13
C ASP A 74 10.75 6.77 3.87
N GLY A 75 9.64 6.30 4.46
CA GLY A 75 8.29 6.76 4.10
C GLY A 75 7.92 6.46 2.64
N ALA A 76 8.65 5.58 1.95
CA ALA A 76 8.50 5.30 0.52
C ALA A 76 7.17 4.58 0.21
N TYR A 77 6.50 4.96 -0.88
CA TYR A 77 5.29 4.26 -1.32
C TYR A 77 5.57 2.79 -1.64
N ALA A 78 4.62 1.91 -1.34
CA ALA A 78 4.81 0.45 -1.42
C ALA A 78 5.19 0.01 -2.83
N ASN A 79 4.58 0.61 -3.86
CA ASN A 79 4.90 0.36 -5.26
C ASN A 79 6.36 0.72 -5.61
N LEU A 80 6.86 1.85 -5.12
CA LEU A 80 8.23 2.31 -5.37
C LEU A 80 9.26 1.50 -4.58
N ALA A 81 8.98 1.25 -3.31
CA ALA A 81 9.85 0.46 -2.44
C ALA A 81 10.01 -0.96 -2.98
N LEU A 82 8.90 -1.65 -3.25
CA LEU A 82 8.90 -3.02 -3.77
C LEU A 82 9.46 -3.09 -5.19
N GLY A 83 9.02 -2.20 -6.11
CA GLY A 83 9.44 -2.24 -7.51
C GLY A 83 10.96 -2.23 -7.66
N SER A 84 11.64 -1.30 -6.97
CA SER A 84 13.10 -1.20 -7.02
C SER A 84 13.81 -2.43 -6.45
N ILE A 85 13.24 -3.10 -5.45
CA ILE A 85 13.85 -4.31 -4.85
C ILE A 85 13.60 -5.52 -5.77
N LEU A 86 12.41 -5.64 -6.36
CA LEU A 86 12.07 -6.71 -7.29
C LEU A 86 12.92 -6.65 -8.56
N GLU A 87 13.18 -5.46 -9.11
CA GLU A 87 14.06 -5.27 -10.29
C GLU A 87 15.48 -5.78 -10.05
N ARG A 88 15.99 -5.63 -8.82
CA ARG A 88 17.32 -6.11 -8.42
C ARG A 88 17.34 -7.56 -7.91
N SER A 89 16.16 -8.19 -7.80
CA SER A 89 16.04 -9.55 -7.26
C SER A 89 16.11 -10.59 -8.37
N ALA A 90 16.64 -11.78 -8.05
CA ALA A 90 16.62 -12.95 -8.93
C ALA A 90 15.37 -13.84 -8.71
N LEU A 91 14.26 -13.27 -8.20
CA LEU A 91 13.01 -14.01 -7.96
C LEU A 91 12.33 -14.37 -9.28
N ASP A 92 11.80 -15.59 -9.36
CA ASP A 92 10.94 -16.00 -10.46
C ASP A 92 9.55 -15.34 -10.38
N ALA A 93 8.72 -15.53 -11.41
CA ALA A 93 7.39 -14.89 -11.46
C ALA A 93 6.50 -15.28 -10.27
N ARG A 94 6.58 -16.52 -9.79
CA ARG A 94 5.78 -17.02 -8.67
C ARG A 94 6.20 -16.33 -7.36
N ASP A 95 7.50 -16.27 -7.10
CA ASP A 95 8.04 -15.66 -5.89
C ASP A 95 7.90 -14.14 -5.90
N ARG A 96 7.97 -13.51 -7.08
CA ARG A 96 7.62 -12.08 -7.24
C ARG A 96 6.16 -11.83 -6.88
N GLY A 97 5.24 -12.70 -7.32
CA GLY A 97 3.83 -12.65 -6.94
C GLY A 97 3.63 -12.78 -5.43
N LEU A 98 4.30 -13.76 -4.80
CA LEU A 98 4.25 -13.93 -3.35
C LEU A 98 4.82 -12.72 -2.60
N ALA A 99 5.99 -12.21 -3.01
CA ALA A 99 6.58 -11.02 -2.39
C ALA A 99 5.65 -9.80 -2.49
N THR A 100 4.97 -9.64 -3.64
CA THR A 100 3.98 -8.59 -3.86
C THR A 100 2.80 -8.73 -2.90
N GLU A 101 2.20 -9.92 -2.82
CA GLU A 101 1.09 -10.18 -1.89
C GLU A 101 1.50 -9.91 -0.43
N LEU A 102 2.69 -10.36 -0.02
CA LEU A 102 3.19 -10.17 1.33
C LEU A 102 3.38 -8.68 1.67
N VAL A 103 3.94 -7.87 0.77
CA VAL A 103 4.16 -6.44 1.02
C VAL A 103 2.84 -5.66 1.04
N TYR A 104 2.02 -5.81 -0.01
CA TYR A 104 0.75 -5.09 -0.12
C TYR A 104 -0.23 -5.53 0.96
N GLY A 105 -0.34 -6.83 1.21
CA GLY A 105 -1.18 -7.41 2.23
C GLY A 105 -0.81 -6.99 3.65
N THR A 106 0.49 -7.08 4.01
CA THR A 106 0.96 -6.64 5.33
C THR A 106 0.78 -5.12 5.53
N THR A 107 0.99 -4.32 4.48
CA THR A 107 0.77 -2.87 4.53
C THR A 107 -0.72 -2.53 4.69
N ARG A 108 -1.60 -3.24 3.98
CA ARG A 108 -3.06 -3.09 4.08
C ARG A 108 -3.55 -3.43 5.49
N MET A 109 -3.10 -4.56 6.02
CA MET A 109 -3.48 -5.07 7.34
C MET A 109 -2.55 -4.60 8.47
N ARG A 110 -1.84 -3.48 8.29
CA ARG A 110 -0.83 -2.98 9.25
C ARG A 110 -1.38 -2.83 10.67
N ARG A 111 -2.50 -2.14 10.87
CA ARG A 111 -3.09 -1.93 12.20
C ARG A 111 -3.61 -3.22 12.82
N ALA A 112 -4.23 -4.09 12.01
CA ALA A 112 -4.66 -5.40 12.48
C ALA A 112 -3.47 -6.25 12.93
N CYS A 113 -2.38 -6.26 12.14
CA CYS A 113 -1.14 -6.97 12.48
C CYS A 113 -0.47 -6.39 13.72
N ASP A 114 -0.43 -5.06 13.88
CA ASP A 114 0.08 -4.41 15.09
C ASP A 114 -0.72 -4.85 16.31
N TRP A 115 -2.05 -4.81 16.26
CA TRP A 115 -2.89 -5.27 17.36
C TRP A 115 -2.68 -6.75 17.70
N LEU A 116 -2.55 -7.61 16.69
CA LEU A 116 -2.29 -9.04 16.89
C LEU A 116 -0.95 -9.27 17.61
N VAL A 117 0.08 -8.52 17.23
CA VAL A 117 1.45 -8.65 17.73
C VAL A 117 1.61 -8.02 19.11
N ASP A 118 1.17 -6.77 19.28
CA ASP A 118 1.50 -5.93 20.43
C ASP A 118 0.88 -6.48 21.74
N ARG A 119 -0.22 -7.25 21.68
CA ARG A 119 -0.78 -7.99 22.83
C ARG A 119 0.20 -8.96 23.48
N PHE A 120 1.18 -9.44 22.73
CA PHE A 120 2.14 -10.44 23.20
C PHE A 120 3.57 -9.88 23.35
N VAL A 121 3.78 -8.60 23.06
CA VAL A 121 5.04 -7.89 23.29
C VAL A 121 5.01 -7.30 24.69
N THR A 122 5.67 -7.95 25.64
CA THR A 122 5.62 -7.57 27.06
C THR A 122 6.73 -6.60 27.47
N GLY A 123 6.52 -5.92 28.61
CA GLY A 123 7.56 -5.17 29.31
C GLY A 123 7.92 -3.80 28.72
N GLY A 124 7.01 -3.16 27.98
CA GLY A 124 7.24 -1.85 27.38
C GLY A 124 8.36 -1.85 26.33
N ARG A 125 8.70 -3.02 25.79
CA ARG A 125 9.80 -3.19 24.83
C ARG A 125 9.49 -2.47 23.53
N THR A 126 10.27 -1.44 23.22
CA THR A 126 10.29 -0.84 21.88
C THR A 126 10.93 -1.82 20.89
N LEU A 127 10.23 -2.09 19.80
CA LEU A 127 10.72 -2.92 18.70
C LEU A 127 11.42 -2.04 17.68
N ASP A 128 12.60 -2.45 17.22
CA ASP A 128 13.19 -1.85 16.01
C ASP A 128 12.33 -2.16 14.77
N VAL A 129 12.49 -1.31 13.75
CA VAL A 129 11.69 -1.36 12.52
C VAL A 129 11.74 -2.72 11.85
N ALA A 130 12.94 -3.32 11.72
CA ALA A 130 13.09 -4.63 11.12
C ALA A 130 12.37 -5.74 11.90
N THR A 131 12.46 -5.74 13.22
CA THR A 131 11.73 -6.70 14.07
C THR A 131 10.22 -6.52 13.96
N ARG A 132 9.72 -5.28 13.99
CA ARG A 132 8.29 -4.98 13.81
C ARG A 132 7.78 -5.40 12.43
N ALA A 133 8.53 -5.09 11.37
CA ALA A 133 8.20 -5.51 10.00
C ALA A 133 8.11 -7.04 9.89
N THR A 134 9.06 -7.77 10.48
CA THR A 134 9.03 -9.25 10.49
C THR A 134 7.84 -9.81 11.28
N LEU A 135 7.52 -9.23 12.44
CA LEU A 135 6.36 -9.65 13.24
C LEU A 135 5.05 -9.42 12.47
N ARG A 136 4.88 -8.24 11.85
CA ARG A 136 3.71 -7.95 11.01
C ARG A 136 3.61 -8.93 9.84
N LEU A 137 4.71 -9.17 9.12
CA LEU A 137 4.76 -10.11 8.00
C LEU A 137 4.40 -11.55 8.43
N GLY A 138 4.87 -11.98 9.60
CA GLY A 138 4.54 -13.29 10.16
C GLY A 138 3.07 -13.40 10.57
N ALA A 139 2.55 -12.39 11.27
CA ALA A 139 1.15 -12.31 11.67
C ALA A 139 0.22 -12.29 10.44
N TYR A 140 0.62 -11.55 9.39
CA TYR A 140 -0.11 -11.52 8.12
C TYR A 140 -0.26 -12.90 7.50
N GLN A 141 0.84 -13.64 7.38
CA GLN A 141 0.85 -15.00 6.83
C GLN A 141 -0.01 -15.97 7.65
N VAL A 142 0.06 -15.91 8.99
CA VAL A 142 -0.72 -16.79 9.87
C VAL A 142 -2.21 -16.50 9.77
N VAL A 143 -2.61 -15.24 9.92
CA VAL A 143 -4.01 -14.87 10.15
C VAL A 143 -4.77 -14.58 8.86
N PHE A 144 -4.11 -13.96 7.88
CA PHE A 144 -4.77 -13.46 6.66
C PHE A 144 -4.56 -14.38 5.46
N LEU A 145 -3.36 -14.97 5.31
CA LEU A 145 -3.10 -15.99 4.29
C LEU A 145 -3.41 -17.42 4.77
N ALA A 146 -3.80 -17.60 6.04
CA ALA A 146 -4.08 -18.90 6.66
C ALA A 146 -2.95 -19.93 6.44
N GLN A 147 -1.69 -19.48 6.38
CA GLN A 147 -0.54 -20.36 6.18
C GLN A 147 -0.33 -21.21 7.45
N PRO A 148 0.04 -22.50 7.33
CA PRO A 148 0.31 -23.35 8.50
C PRO A 148 1.28 -22.69 9.49
N PRO A 149 0.96 -22.64 10.80
CA PRO A 149 1.75 -21.91 11.78
C PRO A 149 3.24 -22.24 11.77
N HIS A 150 3.60 -23.53 11.66
CA HIS A 150 5.00 -23.95 11.64
C HIS A 150 5.77 -23.36 10.44
N ALA A 151 5.13 -23.23 9.28
CA ALA A 151 5.73 -22.67 8.08
C ALA A 151 5.84 -21.13 8.16
N ALA A 152 4.79 -20.45 8.61
CA ALA A 152 4.79 -18.99 8.76
C ALA A 152 5.77 -18.51 9.83
N VAL A 153 5.80 -19.17 10.98
CA VAL A 153 6.71 -18.84 12.07
C VAL A 153 8.15 -19.15 11.67
N GLY A 154 8.43 -20.33 11.12
CA GLY A 154 9.78 -20.72 10.73
C GLY A 154 10.41 -19.75 9.73
N THR A 155 9.67 -19.43 8.67
CA THR A 155 10.15 -18.49 7.64
C THR A 155 10.30 -17.06 8.17
N ALA A 156 9.39 -16.59 9.02
CA ALA A 156 9.54 -15.29 9.68
C ALA A 156 10.81 -15.23 10.54
N VAL A 157 11.13 -16.31 11.28
CA VAL A 157 12.36 -16.42 12.08
C VAL A 157 13.63 -16.41 11.20
N ASP A 158 13.58 -17.04 10.03
CA ASP A 158 14.71 -17.09 9.10
C ASP A 158 15.07 -15.72 8.50
N VAL A 159 14.08 -14.83 8.35
CA VAL A 159 14.27 -13.46 7.84
C VAL A 159 14.39 -12.41 8.95
N ALA A 160 14.12 -12.77 10.20
CA ALA A 160 14.26 -11.88 11.35
C ALA A 160 15.72 -11.48 11.63
N PRO A 161 15.96 -10.28 12.19
CA PRO A 161 17.26 -9.91 12.77
C PRO A 161 17.71 -10.95 13.80
N THR A 162 18.98 -11.36 13.76
CA THR A 162 19.54 -12.44 14.60
C THR A 162 19.20 -12.28 16.09
N ARG A 163 19.34 -11.05 16.62
CA ARG A 163 19.06 -10.72 18.03
C ARG A 163 17.58 -10.82 18.44
N SER A 164 16.67 -10.87 17.47
CA SER A 164 15.21 -10.86 17.69
C SER A 164 14.53 -12.17 17.35
N ARG A 165 15.25 -13.17 16.80
CA ARG A 165 14.68 -14.46 16.35
C ARG A 165 13.85 -15.17 17.43
N GLY A 166 14.37 -15.21 18.66
CA GLY A 166 13.66 -15.81 19.80
C GLY A 166 12.34 -15.11 20.11
N LEU A 167 12.35 -13.76 20.07
CA LEU A 167 11.16 -12.94 20.28
C LEU A 167 10.13 -13.16 19.16
N VAL A 168 10.56 -13.09 17.88
CA VAL A 168 9.71 -13.33 16.72
C VAL A 168 9.03 -14.70 16.80
N ASN A 169 9.79 -15.74 17.09
CA ASN A 169 9.27 -17.09 17.26
C ASN A 169 8.23 -17.16 18.40
N ALA A 170 8.55 -16.59 19.57
CA ALA A 170 7.68 -16.65 20.74
C ALA A 170 6.36 -15.89 20.52
N VAL A 171 6.42 -14.68 19.95
CA VAL A 171 5.25 -13.85 19.69
C VAL A 171 4.36 -14.48 18.63
N LEU A 172 4.91 -14.89 17.48
CA LEU A 172 4.10 -15.46 16.40
C LEU A 172 3.46 -16.80 16.76
N ARG A 173 4.08 -17.61 17.64
CA ARG A 173 3.43 -18.81 18.18
C ARG A 173 2.22 -18.47 19.04
N LYS A 174 2.30 -17.41 19.87
CA LYS A 174 1.16 -16.93 20.66
C LYS A 174 0.05 -16.38 19.77
N VAL A 175 0.40 -15.60 18.74
CA VAL A 175 -0.55 -15.12 17.73
C VAL A 175 -1.25 -16.29 17.04
N ALA A 176 -0.51 -17.32 16.62
CA ALA A 176 -1.09 -18.49 15.96
C ALA A 176 -2.00 -19.30 16.89
N ALA A 177 -1.61 -19.49 18.15
CA ALA A 177 -2.43 -20.18 19.14
C ALA A 177 -3.73 -19.43 19.42
N ASP A 178 -3.64 -18.11 19.66
CA ASP A 178 -4.81 -17.25 19.89
C ASP A 178 -5.74 -17.20 18.67
N HIS A 179 -5.19 -17.14 17.46
CA HIS A 179 -5.99 -17.19 16.24
C HIS A 179 -6.70 -18.53 16.04
N ALA A 180 -6.03 -19.65 16.36
CA ALA A 180 -6.63 -20.98 16.26
C ALA A 180 -7.79 -21.17 17.26
N GLU A 181 -7.69 -20.55 18.44
CA GLU A 181 -8.71 -20.63 19.48
C GLU A 181 -9.88 -19.66 19.25
N HIS A 182 -9.58 -18.41 18.85
CA HIS A 182 -10.56 -17.31 18.84
C HIS A 182 -10.90 -16.77 17.45
N GLY A 183 -10.24 -17.24 16.39
CA GLY A 183 -10.43 -16.74 15.03
C GLY A 183 -9.91 -15.30 14.85
N ARG A 184 -10.60 -14.51 14.02
CA ARG A 184 -10.29 -13.10 13.76
C ARG A 184 -11.13 -12.19 14.67
N ARG A 185 -10.80 -12.17 15.96
CA ARG A 185 -11.46 -11.28 16.93
C ARG A 185 -10.63 -10.02 17.14
N PHE A 186 -11.17 -8.88 16.74
CA PHE A 186 -10.55 -7.55 16.87
C PHE A 186 -11.36 -6.67 17.85
N PRO A 187 -10.77 -5.63 18.44
CA PRO A 187 -11.44 -4.81 19.46
C PRO A 187 -12.51 -3.90 18.86
N ASP A 188 -12.34 -3.49 17.61
CA ASP A 188 -13.19 -2.55 16.90
C ASP A 188 -13.06 -2.75 15.38
N ARG A 189 -14.00 -2.14 14.63
CA ARG A 189 -14.07 -2.19 13.17
C ARG A 189 -12.83 -1.56 12.50
N ALA A 190 -12.32 -0.47 13.05
CA ALA A 190 -11.14 0.22 12.49
C ALA A 190 -9.89 -0.67 12.52
N THR A 191 -9.71 -1.42 13.60
CA THR A 191 -8.63 -2.40 13.76
C THR A 191 -8.87 -3.63 12.89
N ALA A 192 -10.10 -4.14 12.82
CA ALA A 192 -10.46 -5.29 12.00
C ALA A 192 -10.20 -5.06 10.50
N LEU A 193 -10.63 -3.91 9.98
CA LEU A 193 -10.47 -3.51 8.58
C LEU A 193 -9.12 -2.81 8.31
N SER A 194 -8.36 -2.55 9.36
CA SER A 194 -7.04 -1.91 9.32
C SER A 194 -7.04 -0.54 8.65
N TYR A 195 -7.81 0.38 9.23
CA TYR A 195 -7.83 1.81 8.91
C TYR A 195 -7.53 2.66 10.15
N PRO A 196 -7.04 3.90 9.99
CA PRO A 196 -7.01 4.87 11.08
C PRO A 196 -8.41 5.21 11.59
N ASP A 197 -8.52 5.54 12.88
CA ASP A 197 -9.82 5.89 13.50
C ASP A 197 -10.49 7.07 12.81
N TRP A 198 -9.69 8.08 12.44
CA TRP A 198 -10.22 9.28 11.79
C TRP A 198 -10.84 8.98 10.42
N VAL A 199 -10.31 8.01 9.65
CA VAL A 199 -10.86 7.63 8.34
C VAL A 199 -12.23 6.98 8.53
N VAL A 200 -12.34 6.05 9.49
CA VAL A 200 -13.61 5.38 9.80
C VAL A 200 -14.63 6.40 10.27
N ALA A 201 -14.27 7.23 11.25
CA ALA A 201 -15.16 8.26 11.79
C ALA A 201 -15.61 9.28 10.72
N ARG A 202 -14.70 9.68 9.82
CA ARG A 202 -15.02 10.57 8.71
C ARG A 202 -16.01 9.94 7.74
N LEU A 203 -15.75 8.71 7.28
CA LEU A 203 -16.64 8.06 6.32
C LEU A 203 -17.98 7.70 6.94
N ASP A 204 -18.04 7.34 8.23
CA ASP A 204 -19.32 7.15 8.93
C ASP A 204 -20.13 8.45 8.99
N ALA A 205 -19.48 9.57 9.29
CA ALA A 205 -20.14 10.88 9.32
C ALA A 205 -20.65 11.31 7.94
N ASP A 206 -19.88 11.03 6.89
CA ASP A 206 -20.19 11.49 5.53
C ASP A 206 -21.19 10.55 4.83
N LEU A 207 -21.02 9.22 4.91
CA LEU A 207 -21.81 8.23 4.15
C LEU A 207 -22.93 7.57 4.97
N GLY A 208 -22.87 7.65 6.30
CA GLY A 208 -23.58 6.77 7.21
C GLY A 208 -22.86 5.42 7.40
N GLU A 209 -23.02 4.84 8.59
CA GLU A 209 -22.26 3.67 9.05
C GLU A 209 -22.36 2.45 8.10
N GLU A 210 -23.54 2.16 7.55
CA GLU A 210 -23.75 1.01 6.67
C GLU A 210 -22.93 1.13 5.37
N ARG A 211 -23.06 2.26 4.67
CA ARG A 211 -22.34 2.53 3.41
C ARG A 211 -20.83 2.65 3.65
N ALA A 212 -20.44 3.29 4.74
CA ALA A 212 -19.04 3.41 5.14
C ALA A 212 -18.42 2.04 5.40
N THR A 213 -19.11 1.17 6.14
CA THR A 213 -18.66 -0.21 6.41
C THR A 213 -18.44 -0.97 5.12
N ALA A 214 -19.45 -1.01 4.24
CA ALA A 214 -19.35 -1.74 2.98
C ALA A 214 -18.23 -1.22 2.06
N ALA A 215 -18.03 0.10 2.02
CA ALA A 215 -16.94 0.71 1.25
C ALA A 215 -15.56 0.36 1.83
N LEU A 216 -15.40 0.45 3.15
CA LEU A 216 -14.15 0.10 3.84
C LEU A 216 -13.81 -1.39 3.68
N GLU A 217 -14.81 -2.27 3.74
CA GLU A 217 -14.67 -3.71 3.50
C GLU A 217 -14.24 -4.01 2.07
N ALA A 218 -14.93 -3.46 1.08
CA ALA A 218 -14.56 -3.60 -0.33
C ALA A 218 -13.12 -3.14 -0.57
N MET A 219 -12.75 -1.97 -0.02
CA MET A 219 -11.41 -1.41 -0.15
C MET A 219 -10.35 -2.17 0.69
N SER A 220 -10.74 -3.13 1.55
CA SER A 220 -9.84 -3.98 2.35
C SER A 220 -9.40 -5.25 1.65
N THR A 221 -9.87 -5.46 0.42
CA THR A 221 -9.38 -6.52 -0.46
C THR A 221 -8.50 -5.94 -1.55
N ALA A 222 -7.62 -6.74 -2.16
CA ALA A 222 -6.85 -6.27 -3.31
C ALA A 222 -7.76 -6.24 -4.55
N SER A 223 -7.71 -5.17 -5.34
CA SER A 223 -8.35 -5.17 -6.66
C SER A 223 -7.39 -5.68 -7.72
N ALA A 224 -7.93 -6.46 -8.65
CA ALA A 224 -7.24 -6.76 -9.90
C ALA A 224 -7.06 -5.46 -10.72
N PRO A 225 -5.98 -5.36 -11.51
CA PRO A 225 -5.82 -4.26 -12.45
C PRO A 225 -6.77 -4.45 -13.65
N ASP A 226 -7.55 -3.42 -13.96
CA ASP A 226 -8.28 -3.32 -15.23
C ASP A 226 -7.34 -2.81 -16.33
N VAL A 227 -7.43 -3.41 -17.52
CA VAL A 227 -6.64 -3.03 -18.70
C VAL A 227 -7.61 -2.65 -19.81
N ARG A 228 -7.45 -1.44 -20.35
CA ARG A 228 -8.17 -0.95 -21.53
C ARG A 228 -7.72 -1.70 -22.79
N ASP A 229 -8.52 -1.66 -23.85
CA ASP A 229 -8.22 -2.33 -25.12
C ASP A 229 -6.90 -1.85 -25.76
N ASP A 230 -6.46 -0.63 -25.46
CA ASP A 230 -5.18 -0.04 -25.89
C ASP A 230 -3.99 -0.40 -24.98
N GLY A 231 -4.18 -1.33 -24.03
CA GLY A 231 -3.15 -1.76 -23.08
C GLY A 231 -2.88 -0.79 -21.93
N TYR A 232 -3.68 0.27 -21.76
CA TYR A 232 -3.54 1.17 -20.61
C TYR A 232 -4.21 0.58 -19.35
N THR A 233 -3.46 0.43 -18.26
CA THR A 233 -4.01 -0.02 -16.97
C THR A 233 -4.71 1.11 -16.24
N GLN A 234 -6.03 1.01 -16.06
CA GLN A 234 -6.85 2.03 -15.41
C GLN A 234 -8.14 1.40 -14.85
N ASP A 235 -8.48 1.75 -13.61
CA ASP A 235 -9.73 1.32 -12.97
C ASP A 235 -10.98 1.70 -13.78
N ARG A 236 -11.97 0.81 -13.85
CA ARG A 236 -13.23 1.03 -14.57
C ARG A 236 -13.96 2.31 -14.15
N ALA A 237 -13.91 2.73 -12.88
CA ALA A 237 -14.51 4.00 -12.45
C ALA A 237 -13.92 5.19 -13.22
N SER A 238 -12.60 5.22 -13.38
CA SER A 238 -11.93 6.28 -14.14
C SER A 238 -12.22 6.22 -15.64
N GLN A 239 -12.43 5.02 -16.20
CA GLN A 239 -12.86 4.85 -17.59
C GLN A 239 -14.28 5.39 -17.80
N TRP A 240 -15.20 5.12 -16.86
CA TRP A 240 -16.56 5.67 -16.90
C TRP A 240 -16.58 7.19 -16.77
N VAL A 241 -15.73 7.78 -15.92
CA VAL A 241 -15.59 9.24 -15.86
C VAL A 241 -15.20 9.79 -17.23
N ALA A 242 -14.19 9.21 -17.89
CA ALA A 242 -13.76 9.67 -19.22
C ALA A 242 -14.90 9.55 -20.25
N ALA A 243 -15.66 8.45 -20.22
CA ALA A 243 -16.83 8.29 -21.08
C ALA A 243 -17.94 9.32 -20.80
N LEU A 244 -18.12 9.73 -19.53
CA LEU A 244 -19.13 10.71 -19.08
C LEU A 244 -18.74 12.17 -19.33
N VAL A 245 -17.49 12.42 -19.78
CA VAL A 245 -17.14 13.66 -20.48
C VAL A 245 -17.84 13.72 -21.83
N GLU A 246 -18.25 12.58 -22.39
CA GLU A 246 -19.05 12.45 -23.61
C GLU A 246 -18.37 13.06 -24.86
N ALA A 247 -17.03 13.23 -24.83
CA ALA A 247 -16.25 13.91 -25.87
C ALA A 247 -16.51 13.35 -27.28
N ALA A 248 -16.72 14.24 -28.25
CA ALA A 248 -16.98 13.88 -29.64
C ALA A 248 -15.74 14.09 -30.54
N PRO A 249 -15.64 13.35 -31.66
CA PRO A 249 -14.55 13.54 -32.62
C PRO A 249 -14.40 15.00 -33.07
N GLY A 250 -13.18 15.52 -33.01
CA GLY A 250 -12.85 16.88 -33.42
C GLY A 250 -13.10 17.97 -32.37
N GLU A 251 -13.75 17.67 -31.26
CA GLU A 251 -13.90 18.62 -30.14
C GLU A 251 -12.56 18.89 -29.46
N ARG A 252 -12.41 20.11 -28.95
CA ARG A 252 -11.31 20.52 -28.08
C ARG A 252 -11.70 20.28 -26.63
N VAL A 253 -10.94 19.43 -25.96
CA VAL A 253 -11.17 19.05 -24.57
C VAL A 253 -9.95 19.42 -23.72
N LEU A 254 -10.19 19.95 -22.54
CA LEU A 254 -9.14 20.12 -21.53
C LEU A 254 -9.28 19.02 -20.47
N ASP A 255 -8.19 18.33 -20.17
CA ASP A 255 -8.03 17.59 -18.91
C ASP A 255 -7.09 18.40 -18.01
N ALA A 256 -7.66 19.07 -17.00
CA ALA A 256 -6.97 20.10 -16.22
C ALA A 256 -5.98 19.56 -15.17
N CYS A 257 -6.05 18.25 -14.87
CA CYS A 257 -5.24 17.56 -13.86
C CYS A 257 -4.82 16.18 -14.39
N ALA A 258 -4.29 16.16 -15.61
CA ALA A 258 -4.33 15.00 -16.47
C ALA A 258 -3.43 13.83 -16.05
N ALA A 259 -2.34 14.07 -15.33
CA ALA A 259 -1.35 13.03 -15.14
C ALA A 259 -1.84 11.89 -14.22
N PRO A 260 -1.54 10.62 -14.55
CA PRO A 260 -0.56 10.17 -15.54
C PRO A 260 -1.05 10.09 -17.00
N GLY A 261 -2.28 10.52 -17.30
CA GLY A 261 -2.79 10.66 -18.67
C GLY A 261 -3.89 9.68 -19.05
N GLY A 262 -4.32 8.78 -18.15
CA GLY A 262 -5.27 7.73 -18.51
C GLY A 262 -6.63 8.26 -19.01
N LYS A 263 -7.16 9.33 -18.42
CA LYS A 263 -8.41 9.96 -18.89
C LYS A 263 -8.16 10.77 -20.17
N ALA A 264 -7.11 11.59 -20.21
CA ALA A 264 -6.69 12.30 -21.42
C ALA A 264 -6.52 11.40 -22.66
N THR A 265 -5.84 10.25 -22.54
CA THR A 265 -5.67 9.32 -23.68
C THR A 265 -6.97 8.61 -24.04
N ALA A 266 -7.85 8.32 -23.07
CA ALA A 266 -9.19 7.78 -23.36
C ALA A 266 -10.04 8.77 -24.18
N LEU A 267 -10.03 10.05 -23.78
CA LEU A 267 -10.72 11.12 -24.50
C LEU A 267 -10.18 11.31 -25.92
N ALA A 268 -8.85 11.26 -26.08
CA ALA A 268 -8.21 11.32 -27.38
C ALA A 268 -8.50 10.09 -28.25
N GLY A 269 -8.58 8.91 -27.64
CA GLY A 269 -9.00 7.66 -28.30
C GLY A 269 -10.44 7.72 -28.82
N ALA A 270 -11.31 8.51 -28.19
CA ALA A 270 -12.64 8.83 -28.70
C ALA A 270 -12.65 9.87 -29.84
N GLY A 271 -11.48 10.38 -30.25
CA GLY A 271 -11.30 11.27 -31.39
C GLY A 271 -11.23 12.77 -31.05
N ALA A 272 -11.25 13.14 -29.78
CA ALA A 272 -11.10 14.54 -29.34
C ALA A 272 -9.64 15.03 -29.42
N TYR A 273 -9.45 16.33 -29.57
CA TYR A 273 -8.16 17.00 -29.37
C TYR A 273 -8.04 17.45 -27.91
N VAL A 274 -7.10 16.86 -27.17
CA VAL A 274 -6.99 17.01 -25.73
C VAL A 274 -5.79 17.87 -25.36
N ALA A 275 -6.03 19.01 -24.71
CA ALA A 275 -5.02 19.69 -23.92
C ALA A 275 -4.97 19.00 -22.55
N ALA A 276 -3.85 18.37 -22.21
CA ALA A 276 -3.69 17.60 -20.99
C ALA A 276 -2.70 18.30 -20.06
N ALA A 277 -3.24 19.02 -19.07
CA ALA A 277 -2.48 19.90 -18.19
C ALA A 277 -2.15 19.24 -16.84
N ASP A 278 -0.93 19.45 -16.34
CA ASP A 278 -0.57 19.17 -14.95
C ASP A 278 0.51 20.16 -14.48
N VAL A 279 0.46 20.57 -13.21
CA VAL A 279 1.36 21.60 -12.68
C VAL A 279 2.82 21.14 -12.61
N ARG A 280 3.08 19.83 -12.56
CA ARG A 280 4.45 19.30 -12.40
C ARG A 280 5.03 18.84 -13.74
N PRO A 281 6.22 19.31 -14.15
CA PRO A 281 6.86 18.89 -15.39
C PRO A 281 7.03 17.36 -15.52
N ALA A 282 7.42 16.68 -14.44
CA ALA A 282 7.58 15.23 -14.44
C ALA A 282 6.24 14.49 -14.68
N ARG A 283 5.13 15.04 -14.20
CA ARG A 283 3.79 14.48 -14.37
C ARG A 283 3.26 14.72 -15.78
N ALA A 284 3.48 15.90 -16.35
CA ALA A 284 3.17 16.18 -17.75
C ALA A 284 3.96 15.28 -18.72
N ARG A 285 5.22 14.93 -18.40
CA ARG A 285 5.98 13.93 -19.18
C ARG A 285 5.33 12.56 -19.20
N LEU A 286 4.81 12.08 -18.06
CA LEU A 286 4.07 10.82 -18.01
C LEU A 286 2.84 10.81 -18.93
N VAL A 287 2.17 11.96 -19.08
CA VAL A 287 1.05 12.11 -20.02
C VAL A 287 1.53 11.92 -21.45
N ALA A 288 2.61 12.61 -21.84
CA ALA A 288 3.19 12.49 -23.18
C ALA A 288 3.64 11.06 -23.48
N ASP A 289 4.35 10.43 -22.55
CA ASP A 289 4.83 9.04 -22.69
C ASP A 289 3.65 8.06 -22.86
N ASN A 290 2.59 8.25 -22.08
CA ASN A 290 1.39 7.43 -22.18
C ASN A 290 0.58 7.70 -23.45
N ALA A 291 0.56 8.94 -23.95
CA ALA A 291 -0.07 9.26 -25.23
C ALA A 291 0.65 8.58 -26.39
N THR A 292 1.99 8.51 -26.37
CA THR A 292 2.74 7.72 -27.35
C THR A 292 2.42 6.23 -27.22
N ARG A 293 2.43 5.69 -26.01
CA ARG A 293 2.16 4.25 -25.76
C ARG A 293 0.76 3.80 -26.19
N THR A 294 -0.21 4.70 -26.12
CA THR A 294 -1.61 4.45 -26.50
C THR A 294 -1.92 4.93 -27.92
N GLU A 295 -0.91 5.33 -28.69
CA GLU A 295 -1.06 5.80 -30.09
C GLU A 295 -1.99 7.02 -30.24
N THR A 296 -2.08 7.85 -29.20
CA THR A 296 -2.91 9.07 -29.15
C THR A 296 -2.10 10.37 -29.19
N ALA A 297 -0.78 10.29 -29.40
CA ALA A 297 0.13 11.45 -29.34
C ALA A 297 -0.20 12.58 -30.33
N GLU A 298 -0.83 12.29 -31.46
CA GLU A 298 -1.27 13.32 -32.43
C GLU A 298 -2.46 14.16 -31.93
N ARG A 299 -3.18 13.66 -30.92
CA ARG A 299 -4.38 14.28 -30.36
C ARG A 299 -4.21 14.76 -28.93
N VAL A 300 -3.13 14.39 -28.24
CA VAL A 300 -2.86 14.79 -26.86
C VAL A 300 -1.69 15.78 -26.81
N GLY A 301 -1.98 17.03 -26.45
CA GLY A 301 -0.97 18.04 -26.12
C GLY A 301 -0.73 18.09 -24.61
N ALA A 302 0.42 17.59 -24.14
CA ALA A 302 0.81 17.72 -22.73
C ALA A 302 1.26 19.15 -22.41
N VAL A 303 0.66 19.76 -21.38
CA VAL A 303 0.91 21.16 -20.98
C VAL A 303 1.33 21.20 -19.51
N VAL A 304 2.40 21.95 -19.21
CA VAL A 304 2.74 22.27 -17.81
C VAL A 304 2.01 23.54 -17.42
N ALA A 305 0.99 23.42 -16.58
CA ALA A 305 0.15 24.54 -16.18
C ALA A 305 -0.44 24.37 -14.78
N ASP A 306 -0.58 25.49 -14.07
CA ASP A 306 -1.36 25.58 -12.84
C ASP A 306 -2.85 25.67 -13.22
N GLY A 307 -3.63 24.64 -12.87
CA GLY A 307 -5.05 24.58 -13.19
C GLY A 307 -5.88 25.68 -12.53
N THR A 308 -5.38 26.32 -11.47
CA THR A 308 -6.05 27.47 -10.82
C THR A 308 -5.89 28.76 -11.61
N ARG A 309 -4.90 28.82 -12.50
CA ARG A 309 -4.58 29.96 -13.37
C ARG A 309 -4.16 29.45 -14.75
N PRO A 310 -5.10 28.83 -15.48
CA PRO A 310 -4.79 28.12 -16.71
C PRO A 310 -4.35 29.10 -17.82
N PRO A 311 -3.38 28.74 -18.68
CA PRO A 311 -2.83 29.62 -19.72
C PRO A 311 -3.68 29.63 -21.00
N PHE A 312 -4.98 29.38 -20.89
CA PHE A 312 -5.89 29.26 -22.03
C PHE A 312 -6.87 30.45 -22.05
N PRO A 313 -7.31 30.89 -23.24
CA PRO A 313 -8.34 31.90 -23.31
C PRO A 313 -9.68 31.38 -22.77
N ALA A 314 -10.54 32.28 -22.32
CA ALA A 314 -11.91 31.93 -21.91
C ALA A 314 -12.67 31.27 -23.07
N ALA A 315 -13.61 30.38 -22.74
CA ALA A 315 -14.43 29.64 -23.72
C ALA A 315 -13.62 28.90 -24.81
N ALA A 316 -12.38 28.47 -24.49
CA ALA A 316 -11.50 27.81 -25.45
C ALA A 316 -11.90 26.35 -25.75
N PHE A 317 -12.62 25.69 -24.84
CA PHE A 317 -12.86 24.25 -24.93
C PHE A 317 -14.35 23.95 -25.05
N ASP A 318 -14.65 22.92 -25.85
CA ASP A 318 -16.00 22.38 -25.96
C ASP A 318 -16.38 21.66 -24.67
N ARG A 319 -15.38 21.02 -24.02
CA ARG A 319 -15.52 20.35 -22.72
C ARG A 319 -14.28 20.50 -21.86
N VAL A 320 -14.47 20.51 -20.55
CA VAL A 320 -13.37 20.52 -19.58
C VAL A 320 -13.62 19.42 -18.55
N LEU A 321 -12.60 18.58 -18.33
CA LEU A 321 -12.51 17.62 -17.25
C LEU A 321 -11.56 18.14 -16.18
N VAL A 322 -12.05 18.18 -14.94
CA VAL A 322 -11.26 18.42 -13.74
C VAL A 322 -11.24 17.12 -12.93
N ASP A 323 -10.26 16.26 -13.20
CA ASP A 323 -9.95 15.09 -12.37
C ASP A 323 -9.11 15.53 -11.16
N ALA A 324 -9.77 16.17 -10.20
CA ALA A 324 -9.11 17.03 -9.24
C ALA A 324 -8.23 16.25 -8.25
N PRO A 325 -7.10 16.83 -7.79
CA PRO A 325 -6.33 16.26 -6.70
C PRO A 325 -7.21 16.15 -5.44
N CYS A 326 -7.23 14.96 -4.85
CA CYS A 326 -8.07 14.63 -3.70
C CYS A 326 -7.32 13.73 -2.72
N SER A 327 -7.94 13.49 -1.56
CA SER A 327 -7.38 12.65 -0.49
C SER A 327 -7.17 11.20 -0.94
N GLY A 328 -7.87 10.75 -1.98
CA GLY A 328 -7.77 9.39 -2.50
C GLY A 328 -8.38 8.33 -1.58
N LEU A 329 -9.28 8.73 -0.66
CA LEU A 329 -9.91 7.79 0.27
C LEU A 329 -10.87 6.80 -0.41
N GLY A 330 -11.20 6.98 -1.69
CA GLY A 330 -11.96 6.04 -2.50
C GLY A 330 -11.12 4.97 -3.21
N VAL A 331 -9.79 5.00 -3.12
CA VAL A 331 -8.88 4.11 -3.88
C VAL A 331 -7.99 3.23 -2.99
N LEU A 332 -8.38 3.05 -1.72
CA LEU A 332 -7.51 2.49 -0.68
C LEU A 332 -7.19 0.99 -0.85
N HIS A 333 -7.90 0.26 -1.73
CA HIS A 333 -7.53 -1.12 -2.07
C HIS A 333 -6.28 -1.22 -2.95
N ARG A 334 -6.06 -0.24 -3.85
CA ARG A 334 -4.85 -0.18 -4.71
C ARG A 334 -3.73 0.63 -4.07
N ARG A 335 -4.05 1.53 -3.15
CA ARG A 335 -3.08 2.35 -2.39
C ARG A 335 -3.17 2.07 -0.89
N PRO A 336 -2.82 0.86 -0.42
CA PRO A 336 -2.98 0.49 0.98
C PRO A 336 -2.09 1.31 1.93
N ASP A 337 -1.00 1.87 1.42
CA ASP A 337 -0.12 2.77 2.15
C ASP A 337 -0.69 4.18 2.34
N ALA A 338 -1.59 4.63 1.44
CA ALA A 338 -2.26 5.92 1.56
C ALA A 338 -3.09 6.02 2.85
N ARG A 339 -3.63 4.90 3.35
CA ARG A 339 -4.34 4.82 4.64
C ARG A 339 -3.57 5.44 5.80
N TRP A 340 -2.24 5.37 5.76
CA TRP A 340 -1.35 5.78 6.86
C TRP A 340 -0.64 7.12 6.60
N ARG A 341 -0.87 7.73 5.43
CA ARG A 341 -0.18 8.95 4.98
C ARG A 341 -1.09 10.14 4.75
N VAL A 342 -2.37 9.88 4.50
CA VAL A 342 -3.35 10.96 4.40
C VAL A 342 -3.55 11.52 5.79
N GLU A 343 -3.37 12.82 5.93
CA GLU A 343 -3.65 13.55 7.17
C GLU A 343 -5.10 14.05 7.16
N PRO A 344 -5.79 14.10 8.32
CA PRO A 344 -7.19 14.55 8.38
C PRO A 344 -7.42 15.95 7.78
N ASP A 345 -6.46 16.85 7.96
CA ASP A 345 -6.52 18.23 7.48
C ASP A 345 -6.29 18.38 5.96
N ALA A 346 -5.81 17.31 5.30
CA ALA A 346 -5.64 17.31 3.86
C ALA A 346 -6.99 17.35 3.14
N VAL A 347 -8.05 16.78 3.73
CA VAL A 347 -9.40 16.77 3.16
C VAL A 347 -9.88 18.20 2.91
N ASP A 348 -9.82 19.06 3.92
CA ASP A 348 -10.31 20.45 3.83
C ASP A 348 -9.43 21.30 2.91
N ARG A 349 -8.10 21.13 2.97
CA ARG A 349 -7.18 21.83 2.05
C ARG A 349 -7.40 21.45 0.59
N LEU A 350 -7.64 20.16 0.32
CA LEU A 350 -7.87 19.67 -1.04
C LEU A 350 -9.23 20.10 -1.54
N ALA A 351 -10.27 20.12 -0.70
CA ALA A 351 -11.57 20.69 -1.06
C ALA A 351 -11.47 22.17 -1.48
N ALA A 352 -10.69 22.98 -0.77
CA ALA A 352 -10.45 24.38 -1.15
C ALA A 352 -9.75 24.50 -2.52
N LEU A 353 -8.70 23.70 -2.75
CA LEU A 353 -8.02 23.65 -4.05
C LEU A 353 -8.94 23.16 -5.18
N GLN A 354 -9.77 22.15 -4.92
CA GLN A 354 -10.75 21.63 -5.86
C GLN A 354 -11.72 22.73 -6.29
N LEU A 355 -12.23 23.52 -5.34
CA LEU A 355 -13.10 24.65 -5.65
C LEU A 355 -12.40 25.66 -6.58
N ASP A 356 -11.17 26.07 -6.27
CA ASP A 356 -10.41 27.00 -7.12
C ASP A 356 -10.21 26.45 -8.55
N LEU A 357 -9.90 25.16 -8.67
CA LEU A 357 -9.75 24.48 -9.96
C LEU A 357 -11.06 24.45 -10.75
N VAL A 358 -12.18 24.13 -10.09
CA VAL A 358 -13.49 24.03 -10.73
C VAL A 358 -13.98 25.40 -11.22
N LEU A 359 -13.79 26.45 -10.41
CA LEU A 359 -14.16 27.81 -10.79
C LEU A 359 -13.33 28.31 -11.98
N ALA A 360 -12.01 28.09 -11.97
CA ALA A 360 -11.15 28.45 -13.10
C ALA A 360 -11.48 27.65 -14.36
N ALA A 361 -11.77 26.35 -14.22
CA ALA A 361 -12.15 25.48 -15.33
C ALA A 361 -13.48 25.89 -15.98
N ALA A 362 -14.44 26.38 -15.19
CA ALA A 362 -15.73 26.83 -15.70
C ALA A 362 -15.60 27.97 -16.71
N ASP A 363 -14.64 28.89 -16.54
CA ASP A 363 -14.41 30.01 -17.46
C ASP A 363 -13.80 29.59 -18.81
N LEU A 364 -13.23 28.39 -18.87
CA LEU A 364 -12.61 27.84 -20.08
C LEU A 364 -13.60 27.09 -20.97
N VAL A 365 -14.77 26.73 -20.44
CA VAL A 365 -15.79 26.01 -21.20
C VAL A 365 -16.57 27.01 -22.06
N ARG A 366 -16.82 26.66 -23.32
CA ARG A 366 -17.65 27.48 -24.21
C ARG A 366 -19.12 27.50 -23.75
N PRO A 367 -19.92 28.50 -24.16
CA PRO A 367 -21.37 28.46 -23.97
C PRO A 367 -21.99 27.15 -24.49
N GLY A 368 -22.89 26.56 -23.70
CA GLY A 368 -23.49 25.25 -23.98
C GLY A 368 -22.56 24.03 -23.81
N GLY A 369 -21.28 24.25 -23.49
CA GLY A 369 -20.29 23.20 -23.25
C GLY A 369 -20.47 22.46 -21.92
N LEU A 370 -19.61 21.47 -21.69
CA LEU A 370 -19.69 20.59 -20.52
C LEU A 370 -18.46 20.73 -19.61
N LEU A 371 -18.69 20.99 -18.33
CA LEU A 371 -17.72 20.84 -17.26
C LEU A 371 -17.97 19.53 -16.52
N VAL A 372 -16.95 18.68 -16.42
CA VAL A 372 -16.98 17.43 -15.65
C VAL A 372 -15.95 17.51 -14.54
N VAL A 373 -16.37 17.28 -13.30
CA VAL A 373 -15.52 17.27 -12.11
C VAL A 373 -15.56 15.88 -11.52
N SER A 374 -14.39 15.26 -11.34
CA SER A 374 -14.27 13.96 -10.69
C SER A 374 -13.22 13.97 -9.60
N VAL A 375 -13.49 13.25 -8.52
CA VAL A 375 -12.54 13.01 -7.43
C VAL A 375 -12.66 11.57 -6.94
N CYS A 376 -11.53 10.90 -6.70
CA CYS A 376 -11.48 9.52 -6.24
C CYS A 376 -11.50 9.42 -4.70
N THR A 377 -12.47 10.12 -4.10
CA THR A 377 -12.71 10.20 -2.67
C THR A 377 -14.20 9.98 -2.38
N LEU A 378 -14.50 9.67 -1.12
CA LEU A 378 -15.86 9.45 -0.61
C LEU A 378 -16.25 10.51 0.43
N THR A 379 -15.41 11.50 0.67
CA THR A 379 -15.64 12.51 1.72
C THR A 379 -16.65 13.56 1.25
N ALA A 380 -17.55 14.00 2.13
CA ALA A 380 -18.53 15.02 1.80
C ALA A 380 -17.85 16.36 1.46
N ALA A 381 -16.81 16.72 2.22
CA ALA A 381 -16.06 17.96 2.05
C ALA A 381 -15.46 18.13 0.63
N GLU A 382 -14.90 17.07 0.05
CA GLU A 382 -14.30 17.09 -1.30
C GLU A 382 -15.32 16.81 -2.41
N THR A 383 -16.58 16.50 -2.07
CA THR A 383 -17.61 16.09 -3.02
C THR A 383 -18.77 17.09 -3.01
N THR A 384 -19.82 16.82 -2.23
CA THR A 384 -20.99 17.72 -2.12
C THR A 384 -20.63 19.08 -1.55
N GLY A 385 -19.66 19.16 -0.64
CA GLY A 385 -19.19 20.44 -0.08
C GLY A 385 -18.58 21.36 -1.15
N VAL A 386 -17.80 20.81 -2.08
CA VAL A 386 -17.30 21.58 -3.23
C VAL A 386 -18.44 21.98 -4.16
N ASP A 387 -19.37 21.06 -4.46
CA ASP A 387 -20.55 21.34 -5.29
C ASP A 387 -21.43 22.47 -4.72
N GLU A 388 -21.63 22.50 -3.40
CA GLU A 388 -22.39 23.55 -2.71
C GLU A 388 -21.73 24.94 -2.88
N GLU A 389 -20.41 25.02 -2.72
CA GLU A 389 -19.66 26.26 -2.96
C GLU A 389 -19.68 26.69 -4.43
N VAL A 390 -19.61 25.73 -5.36
CA VAL A 390 -19.78 26.00 -6.79
C VAL A 390 -21.18 26.54 -7.07
N ALA A 391 -22.23 25.96 -6.47
CA ALA A 391 -23.60 26.46 -6.59
C ALA A 391 -23.74 27.91 -6.15
N ALA A 392 -23.09 28.26 -5.03
CA ALA A 392 -23.16 29.59 -4.45
C ALA A 392 -22.42 30.64 -5.30
N ARG A 393 -21.26 30.28 -5.87
CA ARG A 393 -20.39 31.21 -6.61
C ARG A 393 -20.69 31.28 -8.11
N ARG A 394 -21.23 30.20 -8.67
CA ARG A 394 -21.55 30.03 -10.09
C ARG A 394 -22.95 29.46 -10.27
N PRO A 395 -24.01 30.21 -9.87
CA PRO A 395 -25.40 29.76 -10.01
C PRO A 395 -25.84 29.59 -11.47
N ASP A 396 -25.05 30.10 -12.43
CA ASP A 396 -25.21 29.91 -13.86
C ASP A 396 -24.89 28.47 -14.33
N LEU A 397 -24.10 27.71 -13.57
CA LEU A 397 -23.75 26.34 -13.91
C LEU A 397 -24.92 25.39 -13.61
N ALA A 398 -25.53 24.86 -14.67
CA ALA A 398 -26.66 23.95 -14.56
C ALA A 398 -26.17 22.51 -14.31
N PRO A 399 -26.43 21.90 -13.13
CA PRO A 399 -26.02 20.53 -12.86
C PRO A 399 -26.80 19.54 -13.73
N LEU A 400 -26.12 18.48 -14.17
CA LEU A 400 -26.74 17.36 -14.87
C LEU A 400 -27.08 16.23 -13.90
N PRO A 401 -28.16 15.47 -14.16
CA PRO A 401 -28.53 14.36 -13.29
C PRO A 401 -27.43 13.27 -13.25
N PRO A 402 -27.44 12.44 -12.19
CA PRO A 402 -26.61 11.24 -12.11
C PRO A 402 -26.76 10.38 -13.38
N PRO A 403 -25.69 9.72 -13.84
CA PRO A 403 -25.72 8.90 -15.06
C PRO A 403 -26.53 7.60 -14.91
N GLY A 404 -26.98 7.25 -13.70
CA GLY A 404 -27.67 6.01 -13.39
C GLY A 404 -26.71 4.92 -12.91
N ASP A 405 -27.24 3.71 -12.73
CA ASP A 405 -26.52 2.55 -12.18
C ASP A 405 -25.16 2.32 -12.90
N PRO A 406 -24.06 2.05 -12.17
CA PRO A 406 -23.94 1.86 -10.72
C PRO A 406 -23.75 3.15 -9.89
N TRP A 407 -23.89 4.32 -10.51
CA TRP A 407 -23.75 5.61 -9.82
C TRP A 407 -25.02 5.96 -9.07
N VAL A 408 -24.89 6.25 -7.78
CA VAL A 408 -26.02 6.68 -6.95
C VAL A 408 -26.08 8.20 -6.83
N PRO A 409 -27.27 8.81 -6.66
CA PRO A 409 -27.39 10.25 -6.42
C PRO A 409 -26.59 10.69 -5.18
N TRP A 410 -25.89 11.81 -5.30
CA TRP A 410 -25.06 12.39 -4.24
C TRP A 410 -25.03 13.92 -4.37
N GLY A 411 -25.81 14.62 -3.54
CA GLY A 411 -26.08 16.04 -3.74
C GLY A 411 -26.69 16.30 -5.12
N ARG A 412 -26.10 17.24 -5.88
CA ARG A 412 -26.46 17.51 -7.29
C ARG A 412 -25.63 16.71 -8.29
N GLY A 413 -24.74 15.84 -7.81
CA GLY A 413 -23.92 14.94 -8.60
C GLY A 413 -24.20 13.47 -8.28
N ALA A 414 -23.18 12.65 -8.44
CA ALA A 414 -23.26 11.21 -8.24
C ALA A 414 -22.05 10.66 -7.50
N LEU A 415 -22.26 9.57 -6.77
CA LEU A 415 -21.23 8.81 -6.08
C LEU A 415 -21.22 7.37 -6.60
N LEU A 416 -20.05 6.86 -6.91
CA LEU A 416 -19.78 5.46 -7.16
C LEU A 416 -19.12 4.88 -5.90
N LEU A 417 -19.77 3.91 -5.28
CA LEU A 417 -19.25 3.23 -4.11
C LEU A 417 -18.42 2.00 -4.56
N PRO A 418 -17.27 1.71 -3.92
CA PRO A 418 -16.39 0.61 -4.34
C PRO A 418 -17.13 -0.74 -4.47
N GLN A 419 -18.00 -1.04 -3.50
CA GLN A 419 -18.77 -2.29 -3.44
C GLN A 419 -19.85 -2.41 -4.53
N ALA A 420 -20.26 -1.30 -5.17
CA ALA A 420 -21.34 -1.33 -6.15
C ALA A 420 -20.91 -2.03 -7.46
N ALA A 421 -19.64 -1.90 -7.84
CA ALA A 421 -19.12 -2.44 -9.09
C ALA A 421 -17.75 -3.13 -8.98
N GLY A 422 -17.19 -3.24 -7.77
CA GLY A 422 -15.83 -3.75 -7.56
C GLY A 422 -14.77 -2.81 -8.14
N THR A 423 -15.01 -1.49 -8.08
CA THR A 423 -14.16 -0.44 -8.66
C THR A 423 -13.63 0.48 -7.56
N ASP A 424 -12.96 1.57 -7.95
CA ASP A 424 -12.79 2.71 -7.06
C ASP A 424 -14.10 3.33 -6.58
N GLY A 425 -13.99 3.93 -5.40
CA GLY A 425 -14.86 5.00 -4.95
C GLY A 425 -14.56 6.30 -5.71
N MET A 426 -15.60 6.88 -6.32
CA MET A 426 -15.47 8.08 -7.15
C MET A 426 -16.70 8.96 -6.99
N ALA A 427 -16.52 10.27 -6.88
CA ALA A 427 -17.62 11.23 -7.03
C ALA A 427 -17.51 11.95 -8.37
N LEU A 428 -18.67 12.32 -8.91
CA LEU A 428 -18.81 12.95 -10.22
C LEU A 428 -19.84 14.07 -10.14
N HIS A 429 -19.45 15.27 -10.56
CA HIS A 429 -20.35 16.38 -10.79
C HIS A 429 -20.20 16.84 -12.23
N ARG A 430 -21.33 17.08 -12.92
CA ARG A 430 -21.34 17.50 -14.32
C ARG A 430 -22.20 18.73 -14.44
N TYR A 431 -21.70 19.76 -15.12
CA TYR A 431 -22.39 21.03 -15.30
C TYR A 431 -22.42 21.42 -16.76
N ARG A 432 -23.59 21.82 -17.24
CA ARG A 432 -23.73 22.45 -18.55
C ARG A 432 -23.66 23.96 -18.39
N LEU A 433 -22.83 24.60 -19.21
CA LEU A 433 -22.79 26.06 -19.25
C LEU A 433 -24.01 26.61 -19.99
N PRO A 434 -24.49 27.81 -19.61
CA PRO A 434 -25.55 28.49 -20.35
C PRO A 434 -25.11 28.71 -21.81
N ALA A 435 -26.07 28.63 -22.73
CA ALA A 435 -25.86 28.74 -24.17
C ALA A 435 -25.64 30.18 -24.63
#